data_AF-A0A1I0F108-F1
#
_entry.id   AF-A0A1I0F108-F1
#
_cell.length_a   1.000
_cell.length_b   1.000
_cell.length_c   1.000
_cell.angle_alpha   90.00
_cell.angle_beta   90.00
_cell.angle_gamma   90.00
#
_symmetry.space_group_name_H-M   'P 1'
#
loop_
_entity.id
_entity.type
_entity.pdbx_description
1 polymer ?
#
loop_
_entity_poly.entity_id
_entity_poly.type
_entity_poly.pdbx_seq_one_letter_code
_entity_poly.pdbx_strand_id
1 'polypeptide(L)'
;MPEPMTPGSAVYIAGPMRGRLDMGFPAFLAAAERLRALGYEVRCPAEPNPDAGFDPHDLRPALANVLSWIVQSADAVVVLPGWEQSKGCRAEIAAAQAVGTPVHELEAFLALAGDAPQVEAGHDSALRAKAETRLRELANAEDAYREIGNRAGAARQDYAAAEIRSLLGIEWKPGGGA
;
A
#
# COMPACT_ATOMS: atom_id res chain seq x y z
N MET A 1 9.80 -11.90 -22.39
CA MET A 1 9.30 -11.98 -21.01
C MET A 1 10.00 -10.89 -20.24
N PRO A 2 9.31 -10.03 -19.46
CA PRO A 2 10.02 -9.15 -18.54
C PRO A 2 10.85 -10.01 -17.58
N GLU A 3 12.07 -9.59 -17.29
CA GLU A 3 12.94 -10.30 -16.35
C GLU A 3 12.27 -10.39 -14.97
N PRO A 4 12.48 -11.50 -14.23
CA PRO A 4 11.92 -11.62 -12.88
C PRO A 4 12.51 -10.52 -12.00
N MET A 5 11.63 -9.74 -11.36
CA MET A 5 12.06 -8.66 -10.47
C MET A 5 12.84 -9.22 -9.29
N THR A 6 13.98 -8.60 -9.00
CA THR A 6 14.88 -9.02 -7.93
C THR A 6 14.49 -8.37 -6.60
N PRO A 7 14.81 -9.01 -5.45
CA PRO A 7 14.85 -8.31 -4.17
C PRO A 7 15.67 -7.01 -4.28
N GLY A 8 15.20 -5.94 -3.65
CA GLY A 8 15.74 -4.58 -3.77
C GLY A 8 15.06 -3.71 -4.83
N SER A 9 14.18 -4.26 -5.69
CA SER A 9 13.41 -3.44 -6.62
C SER A 9 12.41 -2.53 -5.89
N ALA A 10 12.29 -1.30 -6.39
CA ALA A 10 11.41 -0.27 -5.86
C ALA A 10 9.97 -0.45 -6.37
N VAL A 11 9.03 -0.68 -5.44
CA VAL A 11 7.62 -0.96 -5.74
C VAL A 11 6.73 0.12 -5.14
N TYR A 12 5.86 0.71 -5.96
CA TYR A 12 4.79 1.58 -5.49
C TYR A 12 3.47 0.82 -5.33
N ILE A 13 2.76 1.00 -4.21
CA ILE A 13 1.41 0.45 -4.03
C ILE A 13 0.37 1.51 -4.40
N ALA A 14 -0.51 1.18 -5.34
CA ALA A 14 -1.60 2.03 -5.79
C ALA A 14 -2.96 1.41 -5.45
N GLY A 15 -3.94 2.23 -5.07
CA GLY A 15 -5.27 1.73 -4.73
C GLY A 15 -6.30 2.81 -4.39
N PRO A 16 -7.56 2.44 -4.16
CA PRO A 16 -8.59 3.41 -3.80
C PRO A 16 -8.47 3.80 -2.33
N MET A 17 -8.29 5.10 -2.09
CA MET A 17 -8.23 5.68 -0.74
C MET A 17 -9.52 6.43 -0.36
N ARG A 18 -9.87 7.48 -1.12
CA ARG A 18 -11.01 8.36 -0.80
C ARG A 18 -12.36 7.63 -0.87
N GLY A 19 -13.26 7.96 0.05
CA GLY A 19 -14.60 7.36 0.14
C GLY A 19 -14.60 5.97 0.77
N ARG A 20 -13.46 5.51 1.30
CA ARG A 20 -13.36 4.33 2.14
C ARG A 20 -13.15 4.77 3.59
N LEU A 21 -13.63 3.93 4.51
CA LEU A 21 -13.20 3.97 5.90
C LEU A 21 -11.65 4.08 5.94
N ASP A 22 -11.07 4.81 6.90
CA ASP A 22 -9.61 5.13 7.05
C ASP A 22 -8.79 5.23 5.77
N MET A 23 -9.38 5.76 4.71
CA MET A 23 -8.69 5.83 3.41
C MET A 23 -8.17 4.47 2.91
N GLY A 24 -8.73 3.35 3.38
CA GLY A 24 -8.31 1.98 3.03
C GLY A 24 -6.94 1.55 3.60
N PHE A 25 -6.37 2.26 4.58
CA PHE A 25 -5.03 2.02 5.10
C PHE A 25 -4.68 0.57 5.45
N PRO A 26 -5.56 -0.25 6.08
CA PRO A 26 -5.20 -1.63 6.42
C PRO A 26 -4.74 -2.45 5.21
N ALA A 27 -5.42 -2.30 4.07
CA ALA A 27 -5.08 -3.05 2.86
C ALA A 27 -3.75 -2.62 2.24
N PHE A 28 -3.45 -1.32 2.32
CA PHE A 28 -2.18 -0.77 1.88
C PHE A 28 -1.02 -1.25 2.75
N LEU A 29 -1.19 -1.29 4.07
CA LEU A 29 -0.16 -1.75 4.99
C LEU A 29 0.06 -3.27 4.89
N ALA A 30 -1.01 -4.04 4.72
CA ALA A 30 -0.92 -5.49 4.49
C ALA A 30 -0.13 -5.81 3.23
N ALA A 31 -0.44 -5.14 2.12
CA ALA A 31 0.30 -5.27 0.89
C ALA A 31 1.78 -4.87 1.05
N ALA A 32 2.05 -3.77 1.76
CA ALA A 32 3.41 -3.30 1.98
C ALA A 32 4.26 -4.29 2.77
N GLU A 33 3.70 -4.89 3.83
CA GLU A 33 4.40 -5.93 4.58
C GLU A 33 4.66 -7.19 3.76
N ARG A 34 3.68 -7.66 2.98
CA ARG A 34 3.85 -8.85 2.11
C ARG A 34 4.98 -8.65 1.10
N LEU A 35 5.02 -7.48 0.47
CA LEU A 35 6.06 -7.15 -0.51
C LEU A 35 7.44 -6.98 0.16
N ARG A 36 7.51 -6.32 1.33
CA ARG A 36 8.77 -6.20 2.08
C ARG A 36 9.29 -7.54 2.59
N ALA A 37 8.41 -8.47 2.97
CA ALA A 37 8.81 -9.82 3.37
C ALA A 37 9.49 -10.61 2.24
N LEU A 38 9.27 -10.22 0.98
CA LEU A 38 9.95 -10.75 -0.21
C LEU A 38 11.21 -9.95 -0.58
N GLY A 39 11.56 -8.92 0.18
CA GLY A 39 12.76 -8.11 -0.01
C GLY A 39 12.60 -6.93 -0.97
N TYR A 40 11.38 -6.52 -1.32
CA TYR A 40 11.15 -5.32 -2.14
C TYR A 40 11.23 -4.02 -1.33
N GLU A 41 11.70 -2.94 -1.96
CA GLU A 41 11.65 -1.60 -1.40
C GLU A 41 10.28 -0.97 -1.68
N VAL A 42 9.42 -0.89 -0.67
CA VAL A 42 8.03 -0.51 -0.88
C VAL A 42 7.76 0.93 -0.48
N ARG A 43 7.19 1.70 -1.42
CA ARG A 43 6.55 2.99 -1.15
C ARG A 43 5.04 2.84 -1.13
N CYS A 44 4.43 3.27 -0.01
CA CYS A 44 3.01 3.08 0.26
C CYS A 44 2.35 4.42 0.64
N PRO A 45 1.27 4.86 -0.03
CA PRO A 45 0.62 6.14 0.28
C PRO A 45 -0.11 6.17 1.63
N ALA A 46 -0.33 5.00 2.26
CA ALA A 46 -0.88 4.91 3.61
C ALA A 46 0.17 5.16 4.71
N GLU A 47 1.44 5.27 4.35
CA GLU A 47 2.52 5.51 5.30
C GLU A 47 2.87 7.01 5.37
N PRO A 48 3.24 7.52 6.57
CA PRO A 48 3.71 8.88 6.71
C PRO A 48 4.96 9.13 5.85
N ASN A 49 4.96 10.23 5.11
CA ASN A 49 6.15 10.74 4.45
C ASN A 49 6.52 12.11 5.05
N PRO A 50 7.26 12.16 6.16
CA PRO A 50 7.59 13.43 6.84
C PRO A 50 8.44 14.36 5.98
N ASP A 51 9.19 13.81 5.02
CA ASP A 51 10.05 14.56 4.11
C ASP A 51 9.31 15.13 2.89
N ALA A 52 8.00 14.89 2.78
CA ALA A 52 7.17 15.39 1.69
C ALA A 52 7.18 16.92 1.59
N GLY A 53 7.26 17.62 2.73
CA GLY A 53 7.25 19.09 2.76
C GLY A 53 5.92 19.73 2.31
N PHE A 54 4.84 18.96 2.23
CA PHE A 54 3.48 19.43 1.90
C PHE A 54 2.42 18.70 2.73
N ASP A 55 1.22 19.29 2.83
CA ASP A 55 0.06 18.63 3.43
C ASP A 55 -0.42 17.48 2.53
N PRO A 56 -0.41 16.22 2.98
CA PRO A 56 -0.86 15.07 2.17
C PRO A 56 -2.34 15.16 1.76
N HIS A 57 -3.14 16.03 2.40
CA HIS A 57 -4.52 16.28 2.01
C HIS A 57 -4.65 17.28 0.84
N ASP A 58 -3.62 18.06 0.53
CA ASP A 58 -3.59 18.86 -0.69
C ASP A 58 -3.30 17.95 -1.89
N LEU A 59 -4.33 17.73 -2.69
CA LEU A 59 -4.31 16.80 -3.82
C LEU A 59 -3.26 17.17 -4.86
N ARG A 60 -2.96 18.46 -5.07
CA ARG A 60 -2.03 18.90 -6.11
C ARG A 60 -0.59 18.46 -5.81
N PRO A 61 0.04 18.88 -4.69
CA PRO A 61 1.39 18.46 -4.34
C PRO A 61 1.45 16.96 -4.03
N ALA A 62 0.42 16.38 -3.41
CA ALA A 62 0.37 14.93 -3.14
C ALA A 62 0.46 14.10 -4.43
N LEU A 63 -0.38 14.42 -5.42
CA LEU A 63 -0.36 13.72 -6.70
C LEU A 63 0.94 13.98 -7.45
N ALA A 64 1.42 15.23 -7.50
CA ALA A 64 2.68 15.56 -8.17
C ALA A 64 3.87 14.78 -7.59
N ASN A 65 3.96 14.69 -6.25
CA ASN A 65 4.99 13.93 -5.57
C ASN A 65 4.96 12.44 -5.91
N VAL A 66 3.79 11.83 -5.88
CA VAL A 66 3.64 10.41 -6.20
C VAL A 66 3.96 10.12 -7.66
N LEU A 67 3.38 10.87 -8.60
CA LEU A 67 3.63 10.66 -10.03
C LEU A 67 5.10 10.85 -10.37
N SER A 68 5.74 11.86 -9.79
CA SER A 68 7.17 12.13 -9.94
C SER A 68 8.03 10.97 -9.46
N TRP A 69 7.70 10.38 -8.30
CA TRP A 69 8.43 9.23 -7.78
C TRP A 69 8.23 7.98 -8.63
N ILE A 70 7.00 7.70 -9.06
CA ILE A 70 6.70 6.57 -9.96
C ILE A 70 7.55 6.66 -11.23
N VAL A 71 7.55 7.84 -11.86
CA VAL A 71 8.28 8.07 -13.12
C VAL A 71 9.79 7.96 -12.95
N GLN A 72 10.35 8.40 -11.82
CA GLN A 72 11.80 8.47 -11.63
C GLN A 72 12.42 7.26 -10.95
N SER A 73 11.63 6.45 -10.24
CA SER A 73 12.18 5.50 -9.28
C SER A 73 11.46 4.16 -9.20
N ALA A 74 10.23 4.01 -9.71
CA ALA A 74 9.51 2.75 -9.57
C ALA A 74 9.95 1.72 -10.63
N ASP A 75 10.38 0.55 -10.16
CA ASP A 75 10.60 -0.63 -10.98
C ASP A 75 9.27 -1.36 -11.28
N ALA A 76 8.28 -1.24 -10.39
CA ALA A 76 6.91 -1.69 -10.64
C ALA A 76 5.87 -0.89 -9.85
N VAL A 77 4.65 -0.90 -10.35
CA VAL A 77 3.46 -0.49 -9.61
C VAL A 77 2.59 -1.70 -9.32
N VAL A 78 2.24 -1.89 -8.05
CA VAL A 78 1.32 -2.93 -7.61
C VAL A 78 -0.02 -2.31 -7.26
N VAL A 79 -1.10 -2.81 -7.85
CA VAL A 79 -2.44 -2.27 -7.67
C VAL A 79 -3.29 -3.15 -6.74
N LEU A 80 -4.08 -2.50 -5.88
CA LEU A 80 -5.03 -3.15 -4.98
C LEU A 80 -6.44 -3.25 -5.60
N PRO A 81 -7.29 -4.19 -5.16
CA PRO A 81 -8.63 -4.38 -5.73
C PRO A 81 -9.51 -3.12 -5.78
N GLY A 82 -10.17 -2.93 -6.92
CA GLY A 82 -11.04 -1.80 -7.22
C GLY A 82 -10.29 -0.52 -7.64
N TRP A 83 -9.00 -0.63 -7.96
CA TRP A 83 -8.15 0.47 -8.41
C TRP A 83 -8.73 1.21 -9.63
N GLU A 84 -9.45 0.51 -10.51
CA GLU A 84 -10.02 1.03 -11.75
C GLU A 84 -11.00 2.18 -11.48
N GLN A 85 -11.62 2.19 -10.30
CA GLN A 85 -12.59 3.19 -9.90
C GLN A 85 -11.91 4.44 -9.29
N SER A 86 -10.67 4.34 -8.85
CA SER A 86 -9.90 5.42 -8.23
C SER A 86 -9.30 6.38 -9.27
N LYS A 87 -9.76 7.64 -9.26
CA LYS A 87 -9.18 8.70 -10.12
C LYS A 87 -7.67 8.89 -9.91
N GLY A 88 -7.20 8.78 -8.67
CA GLY A 88 -5.78 8.90 -8.33
C GLY A 88 -4.99 7.72 -8.88
N CYS A 89 -5.48 6.50 -8.62
CA CYS A 89 -4.83 5.28 -9.08
C CYS A 89 -4.71 5.20 -10.61
N ARG A 90 -5.76 5.62 -11.33
CA ARG A 90 -5.69 5.68 -12.80
C ARG A 90 -4.64 6.67 -13.31
N ALA A 91 -4.42 7.78 -12.60
CA ALA A 91 -3.35 8.73 -12.96
C ALA A 91 -1.96 8.14 -12.68
N GLU A 92 -1.78 7.46 -11.55
CA GLU A 92 -0.54 6.75 -11.17
C GLU A 92 -0.19 5.68 -12.21
N ILE A 93 -1.17 4.86 -12.61
CA ILE A 93 -1.01 3.82 -13.63
C ILE A 93 -0.70 4.42 -15.00
N ALA A 94 -1.39 5.49 -15.38
CA ALA A 94 -1.11 6.16 -16.65
C ALA A 94 0.33 6.70 -16.70
N ALA A 95 0.85 7.25 -15.59
CA ALA A 95 2.23 7.69 -15.48
C ALA A 95 3.22 6.52 -15.59
N ALA A 96 2.98 5.43 -14.88
CA ALA A 96 3.79 4.21 -14.97
C ALA A 96 3.84 3.66 -16.40
N GLN A 97 2.68 3.52 -17.05
CA GLN A 97 2.57 3.05 -18.42
C GLN A 97 3.28 3.97 -19.42
N ALA A 98 3.23 5.29 -19.21
CA ALA A 98 3.88 6.26 -20.09
C ALA A 98 5.41 6.12 -20.13
N VAL A 99 6.02 5.59 -19.06
CA VAL A 99 7.48 5.38 -18.97
C VAL A 99 7.89 3.91 -19.07
N GLY A 100 6.93 3.01 -19.25
CA GLY A 100 7.17 1.57 -19.39
C GLY A 100 7.35 0.82 -18.05
N THR A 101 7.04 1.46 -16.91
CA THR A 101 7.02 0.78 -15.61
C THR A 101 5.87 -0.24 -15.59
N PRO A 102 6.15 -1.53 -15.33
CA PRO A 102 5.13 -2.57 -15.31
C PRO A 102 4.13 -2.38 -14.17
N VAL A 103 2.88 -2.76 -14.42
CA VAL A 103 1.77 -2.67 -13.48
C VAL A 103 1.19 -4.06 -13.26
N HIS A 104 1.06 -4.47 -12.00
CA HIS A 104 0.58 -5.80 -11.61
C HIS A 104 -0.47 -5.72 -10.52
N GLU A 105 -1.47 -6.60 -10.57
CA GLU A 105 -2.31 -6.82 -9.39
C GLU A 105 -1.52 -7.52 -8.29
N LEU A 106 -1.77 -7.16 -7.02
CA LEU A 106 -1.01 -7.67 -5.87
C LEU A 106 -0.87 -9.19 -5.85
N GLU A 107 -1.97 -9.93 -5.98
CA GLU A 107 -1.91 -11.40 -5.89
C GLU A 107 -1.14 -12.02 -7.05
N ALA A 108 -1.29 -11.47 -8.26
CA ALA A 108 -0.53 -11.93 -9.43
C ALA A 108 0.97 -11.64 -9.26
N PHE A 109 1.31 -10.47 -8.72
CA PHE A 109 2.69 -10.08 -8.44
C PHE A 109 3.35 -11.01 -7.42
N LEU A 110 2.65 -11.32 -6.33
CA LEU A 110 3.15 -12.19 -5.27
C LEU A 110 3.31 -13.63 -5.73
N ALA A 111 2.42 -14.13 -6.59
CA ALA A 111 2.57 -15.44 -7.20
C ALA A 111 3.84 -15.53 -8.06
N LEU A 112 4.11 -14.51 -8.89
CA LEU A 112 5.33 -14.44 -9.70
C LEU A 112 6.61 -14.38 -8.84
N ALA A 113 6.57 -13.64 -7.74
CA ALA A 113 7.70 -13.49 -6.83
C ALA A 113 7.96 -14.76 -5.98
N GLY A 114 6.89 -15.48 -5.60
CA GLY A 114 7.00 -16.75 -4.87
C GLY A 114 7.61 -17.88 -5.69
N ASP A 115 7.38 -17.88 -7.01
CA ASP A 115 7.92 -18.87 -7.95
C ASP A 115 9.37 -18.57 -8.41
N ALA A 116 9.89 -17.36 -8.12
CA ALA A 116 11.26 -17.01 -8.46
C ALA A 116 12.26 -17.84 -7.63
N PRO A 117 13.37 -18.32 -8.23
CA PRO A 117 14.40 -19.05 -7.49
C PRO A 117 14.91 -18.15 -6.36
N GLN A 118 14.63 -18.58 -5.13
CA GLN A 118 15.01 -17.89 -3.91
C GLN A 118 16.54 -17.86 -3.84
N VAL A 119 17.15 -16.79 -4.34
CA VAL A 119 18.58 -16.54 -4.13
C VAL A 119 18.75 -16.46 -2.63
N GLU A 120 19.63 -17.28 -2.04
CA GLU A 120 19.82 -17.44 -0.60
C GLU A 120 20.25 -16.13 0.07
N ALA A 121 19.31 -15.21 0.26
CA ALA A 121 19.42 -14.12 1.18
C ALA A 121 19.22 -14.73 2.57
N GLY A 122 20.31 -14.82 3.33
CA GLY A 122 20.30 -15.31 4.71
C GLY A 122 19.31 -14.52 5.55
N HIS A 123 18.09 -15.04 5.69
CA HIS A 123 17.03 -14.39 6.43
C HIS A 123 16.90 -15.04 7.81
N ASP A 124 17.17 -14.22 8.82
CA ASP A 124 17.00 -14.51 10.23
C ASP A 124 15.60 -15.08 10.51
N SER A 125 15.53 -16.30 11.03
CA SER A 125 14.29 -17.01 11.33
C SER A 125 13.33 -16.21 12.24
N ALA A 126 13.88 -15.35 13.10
CA ALA A 126 13.11 -14.48 13.96
C ALA A 126 12.37 -13.36 13.19
N LEU A 127 12.99 -12.82 12.14
CA LEU A 127 12.39 -11.79 11.29
C LEU A 127 11.23 -12.36 10.48
N ARG A 128 11.38 -13.59 9.97
CA ARG A 128 10.30 -14.31 9.28
C ARG A 128 9.11 -14.60 10.20
N ALA A 129 9.35 -15.12 11.40
CA ALA A 129 8.28 -15.38 12.36
C ALA A 129 7.54 -14.10 12.79
N LYS A 130 8.27 -12.99 12.94
CA LYS A 130 7.68 -11.68 13.24
C LYS A 130 6.84 -11.15 12.08
N ALA A 131 7.32 -11.28 10.85
CA ALA A 131 6.57 -10.93 9.64
C ALA A 131 5.29 -11.78 9.49
N GLU A 132 5.37 -13.10 9.68
CA GLU A 132 4.20 -13.99 9.63
C GLU A 132 3.13 -13.65 10.66
N THR A 133 3.54 -13.33 11.89
CA THR A 133 2.61 -12.91 12.96
C THR A 133 1.89 -11.62 12.55
N ARG A 134 2.67 -10.65 12.07
CA ARG A 134 2.14 -9.35 11.67
C ARG A 134 1.20 -9.44 10.45
N LEU A 135 1.53 -10.28 9.47
CA LEU A 135 0.66 -10.58 8.33
C LEU A 135 -0.70 -11.15 8.75
N ARG A 136 -0.74 -12.00 9.78
CA ARG A 136 -2.00 -12.52 10.33
C ARG A 136 -2.83 -11.43 11.00
N GLU A 137 -2.19 -10.54 11.76
CA GLU A 137 -2.86 -9.39 12.37
C GLU A 137 -3.50 -8.49 11.31
N LEU A 138 -2.77 -8.21 10.22
CA LEU A 138 -3.26 -7.37 9.13
C LEU A 138 -4.37 -8.04 8.32
N ALA A 139 -4.28 -9.34 8.04
CA ALA A 139 -5.35 -10.08 7.38
C ALA A 139 -6.65 -10.05 8.21
N ASN A 140 -6.54 -10.24 9.52
CA ASN A 140 -7.69 -10.12 10.43
C ASN A 140 -8.26 -8.69 10.42
N ALA A 141 -7.39 -7.68 10.38
CA ALA A 141 -7.82 -6.28 10.30
C ALA A 141 -8.52 -5.96 8.97
N GLU A 142 -8.03 -6.48 7.84
CA GLU A 142 -8.66 -6.36 6.51
C GLU A 142 -10.05 -7.01 6.46
N ASP A 143 -10.20 -8.21 7.02
CA ASP A 143 -11.49 -8.91 7.06
C ASP A 143 -12.49 -8.19 7.97
N ALA A 144 -12.05 -7.75 9.15
CA ALA A 144 -12.85 -6.87 10.02
C ALA A 144 -13.26 -5.59 9.28
N TYR A 145 -12.35 -5.02 8.48
CA TYR A 145 -12.62 -3.85 7.65
C TYR A 145 -13.75 -4.06 6.65
N ARG A 146 -13.68 -5.19 5.94
CA ARG A 146 -14.65 -5.56 4.91
C ARG A 146 -16.02 -5.77 5.53
N GLU A 147 -16.08 -6.41 6.70
CA GLU A 147 -17.33 -6.66 7.42
C GLU A 147 -17.97 -5.37 7.96
N ILE A 148 -17.17 -4.46 8.54
CA ILE A 148 -17.65 -3.17 9.04
C ILE A 148 -18.10 -2.26 7.89
N GLY A 149 -17.30 -2.15 6.82
CA GLY A 149 -17.63 -1.33 5.65
C GLY A 149 -18.96 -1.73 5.00
N ASN A 150 -19.28 -3.03 4.99
CA ASN A 150 -20.55 -3.55 4.49
C ASN A 150 -21.75 -3.26 5.41
N ARG A 151 -21.52 -3.01 6.70
CA ARG A 151 -22.58 -2.82 7.71
C ARG A 151 -22.82 -1.37 8.14
N ALA A 152 -21.89 -0.46 7.90
CA ALA A 152 -21.93 0.90 8.45
C ALA A 152 -22.45 1.97 7.46
N GLY A 153 -23.45 2.75 7.89
CA GLY A 153 -23.74 4.08 7.33
C GLY A 153 -22.79 5.16 7.89
N ALA A 154 -22.71 6.32 7.22
CA ALA A 154 -21.64 7.34 7.40
C ALA A 154 -21.19 7.62 8.85
N ALA A 155 -22.11 7.80 9.80
CA ALA A 155 -21.76 8.12 11.20
C ALA A 155 -21.16 6.96 12.02
N ARG A 156 -21.32 5.70 11.58
CA ARG A 156 -20.72 4.52 12.24
C ARG A 156 -19.33 4.18 11.68
N GLN A 157 -18.97 4.77 10.55
CA GLN A 157 -17.66 4.58 9.93
C GLN A 157 -16.57 5.22 10.82
N ASP A 158 -16.77 6.44 11.32
CA ASP A 158 -15.75 7.15 12.10
C ASP A 158 -15.30 6.47 13.41
N TYR A 159 -16.14 5.64 14.03
CA TYR A 159 -15.80 4.93 15.28
C TYR A 159 -14.93 3.68 15.05
N ALA A 160 -15.28 2.87 14.06
CA ALA A 160 -14.49 1.68 13.70
C ALA A 160 -13.08 2.05 13.22
N ALA A 161 -12.97 3.21 12.57
CA ALA A 161 -11.73 3.80 12.14
C ALA A 161 -10.73 4.03 13.29
N ALA A 162 -11.20 4.55 14.43
CA ALA A 162 -10.34 4.88 15.57
C ALA A 162 -9.76 3.64 16.29
N GLU A 163 -10.56 2.59 16.45
CA GLU A 163 -10.15 1.35 17.12
C GLU A 163 -9.09 0.58 16.31
N ILE A 164 -9.23 0.59 14.98
CA ILE A 164 -8.27 -0.07 14.07
C ILE A 164 -6.95 0.71 13.99
N ARG A 165 -6.97 2.05 14.00
CA ARG A 165 -5.74 2.86 14.08
C ARG A 165 -4.91 2.53 15.32
N SER A 166 -5.59 2.29 16.46
CA SER A 166 -4.94 1.84 17.69
C SER A 166 -4.29 0.45 17.52
N LEU A 167 -4.94 -0.49 16.83
CA LEU A 167 -4.39 -1.83 16.56
C LEU A 167 -3.21 -1.80 15.58
N LEU A 168 -3.21 -0.86 14.64
CA LEU A 168 -2.15 -0.71 13.65
C LEU A 168 -0.97 0.14 14.15
N GLY A 169 -1.06 0.74 15.34
CA GLY A 169 -0.03 1.63 15.89
C GLY A 169 0.09 2.96 15.12
N ILE A 170 -0.97 3.37 14.41
CA ILE A 170 -0.99 4.59 13.62
C ILE A 170 -1.48 5.73 14.51
N GLU A 171 -0.57 6.55 15.04
CA GLU A 171 -0.94 7.82 15.67
C GLU A 171 -1.38 8.82 14.59
N TRP A 172 -2.67 9.14 14.56
CA TRP A 172 -3.20 10.21 13.73
C TRP A 172 -3.56 11.41 14.60
N LYS A 173 -2.97 12.58 14.32
CA LYS A 173 -3.47 13.85 14.85
C LYS A 173 -4.47 14.43 13.84
N PRO A 174 -5.72 14.74 14.24
CA PRO A 174 -6.60 15.48 13.37
C PRO A 174 -5.93 16.76 12.95
N GLY A 175 -5.90 17.01 11.64
CA GLY A 175 -5.52 18.30 11.08
C GLY A 175 -6.36 19.37 11.78
N GLY A 176 -5.68 20.25 12.52
CA GLY A 176 -6.31 21.37 13.19
C GLY A 176 -6.98 22.23 12.14
N GLY A 177 -8.30 22.18 12.08
CA GLY A 177 -9.09 23.14 11.35
C GLY A 177 -8.94 24.50 12.01
N ALA A 178 -8.44 25.46 11.24
CA ALA A 178 -8.69 26.89 11.39
C ALA A 178 -8.87 27.46 9.98
#